data_AF-A0A3M1IVC6-F1
#
_entry.id   AF-A0A3M1IVC6-F1
#
_cell.length_a   1.000
_cell.length_b   1.000
_cell.length_c   1.000
_cell.angle_alpha   90.00
_cell.angle_beta   90.00
_cell.angle_gamma   90.00
#
_symmetry.space_group_name_H-M   'P 1'
#
loop_
_entity.id
_entity.type
_entity.pdbx_description
1 polymer ?
#
loop_
_entity_poly.entity_id
_entity_poly.type
_entity_poly.pdbx_seq_one_letter_code
_entity_poly.pdbx_strand_id
1 'polypeptide(L)'
;YSFFQQRLRWAGKTSSYRHWGLLLFQAFVFALSWSLVLAPLLFPAAWPWWVGAWLVKTASDALFLGYACREVGRLSWLRWLLPASCLHTVYVALVGVLALLPLRPRWKGRSVR
;
A
#
# COMPACT_ATOMS: atom_id res chain seq x y z
N TYR A 1 -10.60 -13.51 -9.16
CA TYR A 1 -11.46 -12.31 -9.23
C TYR A 1 -12.02 -11.81 -7.88
N SER A 2 -11.86 -12.49 -6.74
CA SER A 2 -12.44 -12.03 -5.46
C SER A 2 -11.58 -11.05 -4.64
N PHE A 3 -10.26 -11.26 -4.58
CA PHE A 3 -9.37 -10.49 -3.68
C PHE A 3 -9.32 -8.99 -3.98
N PHE A 4 -9.21 -8.62 -5.26
CA PHE A 4 -9.12 -7.22 -5.67
C PHE A 4 -10.41 -6.45 -5.39
N GLN A 5 -11.57 -7.06 -5.67
CA GLN A 5 -12.88 -6.49 -5.37
C GLN A 5 -13.11 -6.35 -3.86
N GLN A 6 -12.62 -7.32 -3.06
CA GLN A 6 -12.67 -7.22 -1.60
C GLN A 6 -11.82 -6.06 -1.08
N ARG A 7 -10.61 -5.84 -1.63
CA ARG A 7 -9.78 -4.71 -1.21
C ARG A 7 -10.37 -3.36 -1.61
N LEU A 8 -10.90 -3.25 -2.83
CA LEU A 8 -11.55 -2.00 -3.27
C LEU A 8 -12.72 -1.64 -2.35
N ARG A 9 -13.49 -2.63 -1.87
CA ARG A 9 -14.51 -2.42 -0.84
C ARG A 9 -13.95 -1.94 0.49
N TRP A 10 -12.83 -2.49 0.96
CA TRP A 10 -12.21 -2.06 2.21
C TRP A 10 -11.65 -0.64 2.10
N ALA A 11 -11.07 -0.30 0.96
CA ALA A 11 -10.61 1.05 0.68
C ALA A 11 -11.78 2.06 0.56
N GLY A 12 -12.92 1.65 -0.02
CA GLY A 12 -14.13 2.50 -0.03
C GLY A 12 -14.70 2.77 1.37
N LYS A 13 -14.54 1.83 2.32
CA LYS A 13 -14.90 2.06 3.74
C LYS A 13 -14.00 3.07 4.43
N THR A 14 -12.81 3.36 3.89
CA THR A 14 -11.88 4.34 4.46
C THR A 14 -12.49 5.74 4.53
N SER A 15 -13.42 6.08 3.62
CA SER A 15 -14.19 7.32 3.66
C SER A 15 -15.02 7.51 4.95
N SER A 16 -15.30 6.43 5.70
CA SER A 16 -16.05 6.48 6.95
C SER A 16 -15.16 6.62 8.20
N TYR A 17 -13.83 6.59 8.07
CA TYR A 17 -12.95 6.79 9.23
C TYR A 17 -13.01 8.26 9.68
N ARG A 18 -13.40 8.48 10.94
CA ARG A 18 -13.42 9.82 11.55
C ARG A 18 -12.09 10.24 12.18
N HIS A 19 -11.15 9.32 12.34
CA HIS A 19 -9.85 9.63 12.97
C HIS A 19 -8.91 10.30 11.96
N TRP A 20 -8.74 11.61 12.11
CA TRP A 20 -7.91 12.44 11.23
C TRP A 20 -6.46 11.93 11.11
N GLY A 21 -5.87 11.44 12.22
CA GLY A 21 -4.49 10.94 12.22
C GLY A 21 -4.32 9.71 11.34
N LEU A 22 -5.31 8.82 11.31
CA LEU A 22 -5.28 7.61 10.47
C LEU A 22 -5.46 7.96 8.99
N LEU A 23 -6.27 8.97 8.68
CA LEU A 23 -6.41 9.49 7.31
C LEU A 23 -5.11 10.13 6.83
N LEU A 24 -4.49 10.98 7.66
CA LEU A 24 -3.22 11.64 7.33
C LEU A 24 -2.11 10.61 7.12
N PHE A 25 -2.01 9.61 7.99
CA PHE A 25 -1.05 8.52 7.83
C PHE A 25 -1.25 7.77 6.52
N GLN A 26 -2.49 7.41 6.17
CA GLN A 26 -2.78 6.74 4.89
C GLN A 26 -2.46 7.62 3.69
N ALA A 27 -2.80 8.91 3.73
CA ALA A 27 -2.48 9.87 2.68
C ALA A 27 -0.96 10.01 2.49
N PHE A 28 -0.21 10.06 3.59
CA PHE A 28 1.25 10.11 3.57
C PHE A 28 1.86 8.85 2.93
N VAL A 29 1.40 7.66 3.33
CA VAL A 29 1.87 6.39 2.74
C VAL A 29 1.53 6.30 1.25
N PHE A 30 0.35 6.78 0.85
CA PHE A 30 -0.06 6.84 -0.54
C PHE A 30 0.83 7.79 -1.36
N ALA A 31 1.08 9.00 -0.85
CA ALA A 31 1.95 9.98 -1.49
C ALA A 31 3.40 9.47 -1.61
N LEU A 32 3.93 8.86 -0.54
CA LEU A 32 5.26 8.24 -0.54
C LEU A 32 5.36 7.10 -1.54
N SER A 33 4.30 6.29 -1.69
CA SER A 33 4.30 5.19 -2.66
C SER A 33 4.30 5.71 -4.10
N TRP A 34 3.55 6.77 -4.38
CA TRP A 34 3.58 7.44 -5.69
C TRP A 34 4.93 8.10 -5.98
N SER A 35 5.53 8.79 -5.00
CA SER A 35 6.85 9.40 -5.19
C SER A 35 7.91 8.36 -5.48
N LEU A 36 7.89 7.20 -4.80
CA LEU A 36 8.80 6.09 -5.09
C LEU A 36 8.56 5.46 -6.48
N VAL A 37 7.35 5.47 -7.00
CA VAL A 37 7.08 4.98 -8.36
C VAL A 37 7.55 5.98 -9.43
N LEU A 38 7.34 7.28 -9.20
CA LEU A 38 7.61 8.33 -10.19
C LEU A 38 9.05 8.86 -10.17
N ALA A 39 9.70 8.91 -9.01
CA ALA A 39 11.05 9.45 -8.85
C ALA A 39 12.10 8.85 -9.81
N PRO A 40 12.20 7.53 -10.05
CA PRO A 40 13.19 7.00 -10.98
C PRO A 40 12.89 7.35 -12.44
N LEU A 41 11.64 7.68 -12.78
CA LEU A 41 11.23 8.10 -14.12
C LEU A 41 11.52 9.59 -14.37
N LEU A 42 11.29 10.43 -13.36
CA LEU A 42 11.44 11.88 -13.46
C LEU A 42 12.86 12.36 -13.13
N PHE A 43 13.56 11.65 -12.25
CA PHE A 43 14.87 12.03 -11.71
C PHE A 43 15.84 10.82 -11.69
N PRO A 44 16.20 10.25 -12.85
CA PRO A 44 17.03 9.05 -12.90
C PRO A 44 18.41 9.23 -12.24
N ALA A 45 18.96 10.45 -12.25
CA ALA A 45 20.22 10.77 -11.57
C ALA A 45 20.12 10.72 -10.03
N ALA A 46 18.92 10.80 -9.46
CA ALA A 46 18.68 10.74 -8.02
C ALA A 46 18.51 9.30 -7.49
N TRP A 47 18.93 8.29 -8.25
CA TRP A 47 18.80 6.88 -7.86
C TRP A 47 19.36 6.54 -6.47
N PRO A 48 20.48 7.13 -5.95
CA PRO A 48 20.95 6.78 -4.62
C PRO A 48 19.96 7.21 -3.53
N TRP A 49 19.39 8.40 -3.68
CA TRP A 49 18.37 8.93 -2.77
C TRP A 49 17.07 8.13 -2.86
N TRP A 50 16.70 7.71 -4.07
CA TRP A 50 15.55 6.83 -4.28
C TRP A 50 15.71 5.49 -3.56
N VAL A 51 16.89 4.85 -3.67
CA VAL A 51 17.19 3.61 -2.94
C VAL A 51 17.12 3.85 -1.43
N GLY A 52 17.70 4.95 -0.94
CA GLY A 52 17.64 5.31 0.49
C GLY A 52 16.19 5.45 0.98
N ALA A 53 15.34 6.17 0.26
CA ALA A 53 13.93 6.34 0.60
C ALA A 53 13.17 5.00 0.56
N TRP A 54 13.45 4.16 -0.44
CA TRP A 54 12.86 2.82 -0.54
C TRP A 54 13.28 1.91 0.61
N LEU A 55 14.54 1.98 1.06
CA LEU A 55 15.04 1.23 2.20
C LEU A 55 14.38 1.68 3.51
N VAL A 56 14.22 2.99 3.75
CA VAL A 56 13.54 3.52 4.93
C VAL A 56 12.08 3.07 4.98
N LYS A 57 11.37 3.15 3.85
CA LYS A 57 10.01 2.62 3.73
C LYS A 57 9.97 1.12 4.05
N THR A 58 10.85 0.35 3.41
CA THR A 58 10.90 -1.11 3.58
C THR A 58 11.26 -1.52 5.00
N ALA A 59 12.13 -0.77 5.68
CA ALA A 59 12.46 -1.00 7.08
C ALA A 59 11.25 -0.78 8.00
N SER A 60 10.45 0.25 7.72
CA SER A 60 9.20 0.50 8.45
C SER A 60 8.20 -0.65 8.22
N ASP A 61 8.01 -1.07 6.97
CA ASP A 61 7.19 -2.23 6.60
C ASP A 61 7.71 -3.51 7.30
N ALA A 62 9.03 -3.68 7.43
CA ALA A 62 9.67 -4.81 8.10
C ALA A 62 9.39 -4.87 9.60
N LEU A 63 9.34 -3.73 10.29
CA LEU A 63 9.03 -3.69 11.72
C LEU A 63 7.60 -4.18 11.97
N PHE A 64 6.63 -3.66 11.20
CA PHE A 64 5.23 -4.09 11.32
C PHE A 64 5.02 -5.54 10.89
N LEU A 65 5.62 -5.96 9.76
CA LEU A 65 5.52 -7.33 9.28
C LEU A 65 6.23 -8.31 10.23
N GLY A 66 7.37 -7.91 10.78
CA GLY A 66 8.11 -8.69 11.77
C GLY A 66 7.30 -8.93 13.03
N TYR A 67 6.65 -7.90 13.54
CA TYR A 67 5.70 -8.02 14.65
C TYR A 67 4.56 -8.99 14.30
N ALA A 68 3.88 -8.80 13.17
CA ALA A 68 2.78 -9.67 12.74
C ALA A 68 3.22 -11.13 12.50
N CYS A 69 4.39 -11.36 11.91
CA CYS A 69 4.94 -12.69 11.68
C CYS A 69 5.31 -13.41 12.97
N ARG A 70 5.75 -12.68 14.00
CA ARG A 70 6.02 -13.24 15.34
C ARG A 70 4.73 -13.71 16.01
N GLU A 71 3.69 -12.88 15.98
CA GLU A 71 2.36 -13.23 16.54
C GLU A 71 1.76 -14.47 15.85
N VAL A 72 2.00 -14.65 14.55
CA VAL A 72 1.52 -15.81 13.79
C VAL A 72 2.49 -17.01 13.84
N GLY A 73 3.68 -16.84 14.45
CA GLY A 73 4.70 -17.89 14.54
C GLY A 73 5.37 -18.26 13.20
N ARG A 74 5.34 -17.37 12.20
CA ARG A 74 5.84 -17.63 10.83
C ARG A 74 6.86 -16.60 10.36
N LEU A 75 7.99 -16.54 11.05
CA LEU A 75 9.12 -15.66 10.70
C LEU A 75 9.71 -15.90 9.30
N SER A 76 9.57 -17.11 8.75
CA SER A 76 10.07 -17.45 7.41
C SER A 76 9.44 -16.63 6.29
N TRP A 77 8.32 -15.96 6.54
CA TRP A 77 7.66 -15.08 5.57
C TRP A 77 8.43 -13.77 5.34
N LEU A 78 9.30 -13.37 6.27
CA LEU A 78 10.14 -12.18 6.12
C LEU A 78 11.12 -12.29 4.94
N ARG A 79 11.43 -13.50 4.45
CA ARG A 79 12.23 -13.69 3.22
C ARG A 79 11.59 -13.05 1.98
N TRP A 80 10.27 -12.88 2.00
CA TRP A 80 9.52 -12.26 0.91
C TRP A 80 9.38 -10.75 1.08
N LEU A 81 9.97 -10.14 2.13
CA LEU A 81 9.83 -8.72 2.42
C LEU A 81 10.27 -7.84 1.25
N LEU A 82 11.45 -8.08 0.67
CA LEU A 82 11.97 -7.27 -0.43
C LEU A 82 11.08 -7.32 -1.68
N PRO A 83 10.79 -8.51 -2.27
CA PRO A 83 9.90 -8.58 -3.43
C PRO A 83 8.48 -8.08 -3.10
N ALA A 84 7.98 -8.36 -1.89
CA ALA A 84 6.68 -7.86 -1.46
C ALA A 84 6.69 -6.32 -1.31
N SER A 85 7.77 -5.70 -0.87
CA SER A 85 7.85 -4.24 -0.70
C SER A 85 7.80 -3.51 -2.04
N CYS A 86 8.47 -4.05 -3.07
CA CYS A 86 8.34 -3.54 -4.44
C CYS A 86 6.90 -3.65 -4.94
N LEU A 87 6.33 -4.86 -4.89
CA LEU A 87 4.95 -5.11 -5.34
C LEU A 87 3.93 -4.29 -4.55
N HIS A 88 4.10 -4.16 -3.24
CA HIS A 88 3.24 -3.41 -2.35
C HIS A 88 3.25 -1.92 -2.68
N THR A 89 4.41 -1.35 -2.99
CA THR A 89 4.53 0.07 -3.36
C THR A 89 3.73 0.37 -4.62
N VAL A 90 3.90 -0.45 -5.67
CA VAL A 90 3.12 -0.32 -6.92
C VAL A 90 1.63 -0.58 -6.67
N TYR A 91 1.31 -1.59 -5.88
CA TYR A 91 -0.06 -1.95 -5.54
C TYR A 91 -0.80 -0.82 -4.82
N VAL A 92 -0.17 -0.18 -3.82
CA VAL A 92 -0.75 0.95 -3.08
C VAL A 92 -0.97 2.15 -4.00
N ALA A 93 -0.02 2.45 -4.89
CA ALA A 93 -0.16 3.54 -5.85
C ALA A 93 -1.39 3.32 -6.76
N LEU A 94 -1.56 2.12 -7.31
CA LEU A 94 -2.67 1.79 -8.21
C LEU A 94 -4.02 1.70 -7.48
N VAL A 95 -4.07 0.94 -6.38
CA VAL A 95 -5.32 0.70 -5.64
C VAL A 95 -5.80 1.96 -4.94
N GLY A 96 -4.89 2.83 -4.47
CA GLY A 96 -5.27 4.12 -3.91
C GLY A 96 -5.97 5.02 -4.93
N VAL A 97 -5.48 5.08 -6.18
CA VAL A 97 -6.18 5.80 -7.26
C VAL A 97 -7.55 5.19 -7.54
N LEU A 98 -7.63 3.86 -7.66
CA LEU A 98 -8.89 3.18 -7.91
C LEU A 98 -9.90 3.35 -6.77
N ALA A 99 -9.43 3.52 -5.53
CA ALA A 99 -10.27 3.78 -4.38
C ALA A 99 -10.81 5.22 -4.34
N LEU A 100 -10.09 6.19 -4.93
CA LEU A 100 -10.56 7.58 -5.09
C LEU A 100 -11.57 7.71 -6.22
N LEU A 101 -11.51 6.84 -7.22
CA LEU A 101 -12.51 6.80 -8.27
C LEU A 101 -13.84 6.26 -7.70
N PRO A 102 -15.00 6.79 -8.12
CA PRO A 102 -16.33 6.32 -7.70
C PRO A 102 -16.69 4.98 -8.37
N LEU A 103 -15.77 4.02 -8.35
CA LEU A 103 -15.98 2.68 -8.86
C LEU A 103 -16.88 1.95 -7.88
N ARG A 104 -18.07 1.56 -8.34
CA ARG A 104 -19.03 0.76 -7.55
C ARG A 104 -18.59 -0.70 -7.56
N PRO A 105 -17.96 -1.24 -6.49
CA PRO A 105 -17.57 -2.63 -6.50
C PRO A 105 -18.82 -3.51 -6.60
N ARG A 106 -18.92 -4.27 -7.69
CA ARG A 106 -19.97 -5.30 -7.86
C ARG A 106 -19.62 -6.48 -6.97
N TRP A 107 -20.49 -6.83 -6.04
CA TRP A 107 -20.33 -8.01 -5.18
C TRP A 107 -21.42 -9.03 -5.51
N LYS A 108 -21.03 -10.23 -5.94
CA LYS A 108 -21.96 -11.33 -6.30
C LYS A 108 -23.15 -10.85 -7.17
N GLY A 109 -22.88 -10.03 -8.19
CA GLY A 109 -23.92 -9.50 -9.09
C GLY A 109 -24.72 -8.29 -8.58
N ARG A 110 -24.45 -7.77 -7.38
CA ARG A 110 -25.13 -6.58 -6.82
C ARG A 110 -24.16 -5.41 -6.68
N SER A 111 -24.57 -4.21 -7.06
CA SER A 111 -23.83 -2.97 -6.76
C SER A 111 -23.96 -2.68 -5.27
N VAL A 112 -22.85 -2.69 -4.53
CA VAL A 112 -22.85 -2.31 -3.11
C VAL A 112 -22.58 -0.80 -3.04
N ARG A 113 -23.46 -0.06 -2.35
CA ARG A 113 -23.27 1.37 -2.02
C ARG A 113 -22.31 1.52 -0.85
#